data_AF-A0A7C5P9Z1-F1
#
_entry.id   AF-A0A7C5P9Z1-F1
#
_cell.length_a   1.000
_cell.length_b   1.000
_cell.length_c   1.000
_cell.angle_alpha   90.00
_cell.angle_beta   90.00
_cell.angle_gamma   90.00
#
_symmetry.space_group_name_H-M   'P 1'
#
loop_
_entity.id
_entity.type
_entity.pdbx_description
1 polymer ?
#
loop_
_entity_poly.entity_id
_entity_poly.type
_entity_poly.pdbx_seq_one_letter_code
_entity_poly.pdbx_strand_id
1 'polypeptide(L)'
;MAYALLGLYEYEGWSPTCQKVYSFLNSMGASAQYPAYNPAVCWAGYLDVVSHTPACDYYDAVTAGILWRIRQNHDKPSLAFSKKVVEKHWDKFMYWGVRQADYTPVEDKWATATVCWLGRLLLNYQEPLTRFTQVLRAIGETVTLYPAVSAGHNIAYGEGLDFQAVINPAHVDEVLLEPGYVLNDYVAVYSFTPVRRHDKVRWRGLDYEVLMTQPFSWKGETAYFKAVCRRLLG
;
A
#
# COMPACT_ATOMS: atom_id res chain seq x y z
N MET A 1 -11.85 0.51 14.52
CA MET A 1 -12.22 1.53 13.51
C MET A 1 -12.89 0.97 12.25
N ALA A 2 -12.35 -0.07 11.60
CA ALA A 2 -12.90 -0.60 10.34
C ALA A 2 -14.38 -1.02 10.42
N TYR A 3 -14.81 -1.70 11.49
CA TYR A 3 -16.22 -2.05 11.72
C TYR A 3 -17.14 -0.83 11.80
N ALA A 4 -16.71 0.23 12.48
CA ALA A 4 -17.50 1.46 12.62
C ALA A 4 -17.65 2.15 11.25
N LEU A 5 -16.58 2.19 10.44
CA LEU A 5 -16.67 2.72 9.09
C LEU A 5 -17.56 1.87 8.19
N LEU A 6 -17.50 0.54 8.32
CA LEU A 6 -18.40 -0.35 7.58
C LEU A 6 -19.87 -0.06 7.91
N GLY A 7 -20.21 0.06 9.20
CA GLY A 7 -21.56 0.42 9.63
C GLY A 7 -21.99 1.80 9.13
N LEU A 8 -21.10 2.79 9.19
CA LEU A 8 -21.35 4.13 8.62
C LEU A 8 -21.61 4.05 7.11
N TYR A 9 -20.81 3.29 6.37
CA TYR A 9 -20.99 3.09 4.93
C TYR A 9 -22.28 2.33 4.60
N GLU A 10 -22.72 1.41 5.44
CA GLU A 10 -24.01 0.72 5.26
C GLU A 10 -25.20 1.64 5.52
N TYR A 11 -25.07 2.56 6.48
CA TYR A 11 -26.14 3.49 6.83
C TYR A 11 -26.23 4.69 5.87
N GLU A 12 -25.10 5.31 5.54
CA GLU A 12 -25.05 6.56 4.76
C GLU A 12 -24.53 6.37 3.32
N GLY A 13 -23.99 5.20 2.96
CA GLY A 13 -23.25 5.03 1.71
C GLY A 13 -21.92 5.79 1.71
N TRP A 14 -21.45 6.19 0.52
CA TRP A 14 -20.22 6.98 0.34
C TRP A 14 -20.42 8.48 0.62
N SER A 15 -21.02 8.78 1.78
CA SER A 15 -21.29 10.15 2.22
C SER A 15 -20.00 10.97 2.43
N PRO A 16 -20.06 12.31 2.46
CA PRO A 16 -18.92 13.14 2.82
C PRO A 16 -18.30 12.78 4.18
N THR A 17 -19.12 12.35 5.14
CA THR A 17 -18.66 11.85 6.44
C THR A 17 -17.83 10.57 6.29
N CYS A 18 -18.34 9.59 5.53
CA CYS A 18 -17.63 8.35 5.25
C CYS A 18 -16.30 8.61 4.52
N GLN A 19 -16.31 9.49 3.52
CA GLN A 19 -15.11 9.90 2.77
C GLN A 19 -14.06 10.55 3.68
N LYS A 20 -14.49 11.42 4.60
CA LYS A 20 -13.59 12.10 5.55
C LYS A 20 -12.92 11.09 6.48
N VAL A 21 -13.69 10.15 7.04
CA VAL A 21 -13.14 9.10 7.93
C VAL A 21 -12.21 8.18 7.15
N TYR A 22 -12.61 7.73 5.96
CA TYR A 22 -11.75 6.86 5.12
C TYR A 22 -10.44 7.54 4.73
N SER A 23 -10.50 8.81 4.32
CA SER A 23 -9.32 9.60 3.96
C SER A 23 -8.39 9.82 5.16
N PHE A 24 -8.97 10.15 6.33
CA PHE A 24 -8.20 10.28 7.57
C PHE A 24 -7.47 8.97 7.91
N LEU A 25 -8.15 7.84 7.82
CA LEU A 25 -7.56 6.54 8.16
C LEU A 25 -6.45 6.12 7.18
N ASN A 26 -6.59 6.42 5.88
CA ASN A 26 -5.52 6.17 4.92
C ASN A 26 -4.37 7.19 4.96
N SER A 27 -4.58 8.36 5.56
CA SER A 27 -3.51 9.36 5.71
C SER A 27 -2.47 8.98 6.77
N MET A 28 -2.82 8.03 7.66
CA MET A 28 -1.88 7.51 8.65
C MET A 28 -0.83 6.63 7.98
N GLY A 29 0.42 7.06 8.03
CA GLY A 29 1.55 6.32 7.49
C GLY A 29 2.31 5.52 8.55
N ALA A 30 3.46 5.01 8.12
CA ALA A 30 4.46 4.43 9.00
C ALA A 30 4.87 5.40 10.12
N SER A 31 5.20 4.85 11.29
CA SER A 31 5.72 5.60 12.44
C SER A 31 7.06 5.01 12.89
N ALA A 32 7.76 5.68 13.81
CA ALA A 32 9.00 5.13 14.37
C ALA A 32 8.79 3.76 15.06
N GLN A 33 7.62 3.55 15.68
CA GLN A 33 7.27 2.29 16.32
C GLN A 33 6.76 1.24 15.32
N TYR A 34 6.08 1.68 14.26
CA TYR A 34 5.54 0.82 13.20
C TYR A 34 6.04 1.26 11.82
N PRO A 35 7.34 1.12 11.54
CA PRO A 35 7.96 1.61 10.30
C PRO A 35 7.46 0.89 9.04
N ALA A 36 7.01 -0.36 9.20
CA ALA A 36 6.49 -1.16 8.10
C ALA A 36 5.01 -0.89 7.79
N TYR A 37 4.28 -0.17 8.64
CA TYR A 37 2.83 -0.01 8.51
C TYR A 37 2.43 0.60 7.16
N ASN A 38 1.53 -0.09 6.46
CA ASN A 38 1.00 0.32 5.18
C ASN A 38 -0.54 0.25 5.22
N PRO A 39 -1.23 1.41 5.26
CA PRO A 39 -2.69 1.43 5.30
C PRO A 39 -3.30 0.81 4.04
N ALA A 40 -2.59 0.79 2.90
CA ALA A 40 -3.10 0.17 1.67
C ALA A 40 -3.20 -1.36 1.77
N VAL A 41 -2.45 -2.02 2.67
CA VAL A 41 -2.59 -3.46 2.93
C VAL A 41 -3.77 -3.68 3.87
N CYS A 42 -3.64 -3.21 5.10
CA CYS A 42 -4.64 -3.27 6.15
C CYS A 42 -4.49 -2.04 7.04
N TRP A 43 -5.57 -1.70 7.73
CA TRP A 43 -5.55 -0.67 8.75
C TRP A 43 -5.18 -1.25 10.10
N ALA A 44 -4.55 -0.41 10.91
CA ALA A 44 -4.30 -0.73 12.31
C ALA A 44 -5.62 -0.95 13.05
N GLY A 45 -5.68 -2.03 13.82
CA GLY A 45 -6.83 -2.36 14.66
C GLY A 45 -7.12 -1.27 15.69
N TYR A 46 -6.05 -0.74 16.28
CA TYR A 46 -6.04 0.34 17.26
C TYR A 46 -5.13 1.48 16.81
N LEU A 47 -5.53 2.69 17.17
CA LEU A 47 -4.87 3.93 16.81
C LEU A 47 -4.53 4.70 18.07
N ASP A 48 -3.36 5.32 18.07
CA ASP A 48 -3.07 6.43 18.98
C ASP A 48 -3.66 7.70 18.37
N VAL A 49 -4.71 8.20 19.00
CA VAL A 49 -5.44 9.39 18.55
C VAL A 49 -4.67 10.69 18.78
N VAL A 50 -3.66 10.70 19.64
CA VAL A 50 -2.86 11.88 19.94
C VAL A 50 -1.75 12.04 18.90
N SER A 51 -1.04 10.94 18.60
CA SER A 51 0.06 10.96 17.63
C SER A 51 -0.40 10.72 16.18
N HIS A 52 -1.65 10.32 15.96
CA HIS A 52 -2.18 9.89 14.67
C HIS A 52 -1.37 8.72 14.06
N THR A 53 -0.97 7.76 14.90
CA THR A 53 -0.18 6.59 14.46
C THR A 53 -0.87 5.27 14.79
N PRO A 54 -0.50 4.17 14.12
CA PRO A 54 -0.83 2.83 14.58
C PRO A 54 -0.39 2.62 16.03
N ALA A 55 -1.18 1.85 16.79
CA ALA A 55 -0.88 1.51 18.19
C ALA A 55 -0.77 0.00 18.45
N CYS A 56 -1.21 -0.84 17.52
CA CYS A 56 -1.22 -2.29 17.67
C CYS A 56 -1.41 -2.97 16.30
N ASP A 57 -0.81 -4.15 16.14
CA ASP A 57 -0.82 -5.02 14.96
C ASP A 57 -1.79 -6.23 15.11
N TYR A 58 -2.41 -6.42 16.27
CA TYR A 58 -3.18 -7.63 16.63
C TYR A 58 -4.48 -7.82 15.82
N TYR A 59 -5.12 -6.74 15.37
CA TYR A 59 -6.37 -6.80 14.58
C TYR A 59 -6.21 -6.27 13.16
N ASP A 60 -4.98 -6.15 12.67
CA ASP A 60 -4.76 -5.48 11.38
C ASP A 60 -5.29 -6.33 10.23
N ALA A 61 -4.96 -7.62 10.21
CA ALA A 61 -5.31 -8.54 9.13
C ALA A 61 -6.83 -8.57 8.84
N VAL A 62 -7.69 -8.57 9.87
CA VAL A 62 -9.14 -8.60 9.67
C VAL A 62 -9.66 -7.36 8.94
N THR A 63 -8.99 -6.22 9.08
CA THR A 63 -9.41 -4.98 8.42
C THR A 63 -9.23 -5.02 6.90
N ALA A 64 -8.22 -5.73 6.37
CA ALA A 64 -8.08 -5.93 4.93
C ALA A 64 -9.34 -6.56 4.34
N GLY A 65 -9.88 -7.55 5.06
CA GLY A 65 -11.16 -8.16 4.76
C GLY A 65 -12.30 -7.16 4.87
N ILE A 66 -12.52 -6.53 6.03
CA ILE A 66 -13.65 -5.58 6.24
C ILE A 66 -13.72 -4.48 5.16
N LEU A 67 -12.57 -3.97 4.72
CA LEU A 67 -12.48 -2.85 3.78
C LEU A 67 -12.79 -3.22 2.32
N TRP A 68 -12.93 -4.51 2.01
CA TRP A 68 -13.02 -5.01 0.62
C TRP A 68 -14.07 -4.25 -0.20
N ARG A 69 -15.29 -4.07 0.34
CA ARG A 69 -16.41 -3.47 -0.39
C ARG A 69 -16.21 -1.98 -0.61
N ILE A 70 -15.65 -1.27 0.36
CA ILE A 70 -15.36 0.16 0.23
C ILE A 70 -14.28 0.36 -0.84
N ARG A 71 -13.18 -0.41 -0.75
CA ARG A 71 -12.06 -0.31 -1.69
C ARG A 71 -12.43 -0.73 -3.10
N GLN A 72 -13.24 -1.76 -3.27
CA GLN A 72 -13.71 -2.17 -4.60
C GLN A 72 -14.41 -1.03 -5.35
N ASN A 73 -15.19 -0.24 -4.61
CA ASN A 73 -15.94 0.85 -5.20
C ASN A 73 -15.09 2.12 -5.33
N HIS A 74 -14.28 2.47 -4.32
CA HIS A 74 -13.71 3.81 -4.17
C HIS A 74 -12.18 3.88 -4.10
N ASP A 75 -11.49 2.75 -3.95
CA ASP A 75 -10.03 2.68 -3.81
C ASP A 75 -9.48 1.35 -4.35
N LYS A 76 -9.67 1.18 -5.66
CA LYS A 76 -9.28 0.00 -6.42
C LYS A 76 -7.78 -0.30 -6.34
N PRO A 77 -6.87 0.70 -6.35
CA PRO A 77 -5.44 0.48 -6.13
C PRO A 77 -5.13 -0.23 -4.80
N SER A 78 -5.65 0.27 -3.68
CA SER A 78 -5.45 -0.36 -2.38
C SER A 78 -6.12 -1.73 -2.28
N LEU A 79 -7.28 -1.93 -2.93
CA LEU A 79 -7.89 -3.27 -2.99
C LEU A 79 -6.95 -4.29 -3.64
N ALA A 80 -6.43 -3.97 -4.83
CA ALA A 80 -5.57 -4.87 -5.58
C ALA A 80 -4.27 -5.15 -4.83
N PHE A 81 -3.68 -4.12 -4.22
CA PHE A 81 -2.46 -4.27 -3.43
C PHE A 81 -2.67 -5.11 -2.17
N SER A 82 -3.71 -4.80 -1.39
CA SER A 82 -4.09 -5.56 -0.20
C SER A 82 -4.29 -7.04 -0.51
N LYS A 83 -5.10 -7.36 -1.53
CA LYS A 83 -5.34 -8.73 -1.97
C LYS A 83 -4.05 -9.43 -2.36
N LYS A 84 -3.16 -8.76 -3.10
CA LYS A 84 -1.88 -9.34 -3.53
C LYS A 84 -0.98 -9.71 -2.35
N VAL A 85 -0.88 -8.84 -1.34
CA VAL A 85 -0.10 -9.11 -0.12
C VAL A 85 -0.73 -10.24 0.70
N VAL A 86 -2.05 -10.18 0.91
CA VAL A 86 -2.80 -11.22 1.64
C VAL A 86 -2.63 -12.59 0.99
N GLU A 87 -2.75 -12.69 -0.35
CA GLU A 87 -2.60 -13.97 -1.04
C GLU A 87 -1.17 -14.51 -0.98
N LYS A 88 -0.18 -13.63 -1.09
CA LYS A 88 1.22 -14.05 -1.02
C LYS A 88 1.58 -14.63 0.36
N HIS A 89 0.95 -14.14 1.42
CA HIS A 89 1.21 -14.52 2.80
C HIS A 89 -0.02 -15.13 3.47
N TRP A 90 -0.88 -15.83 2.71
CA TRP A 90 -2.19 -16.27 3.19
C TRP A 90 -2.09 -17.10 4.46
N ASP A 91 -1.06 -17.95 4.55
CA ASP A 91 -0.83 -18.84 5.68
C ASP A 91 -0.59 -18.04 6.96
N LYS A 92 0.03 -16.87 6.87
CA LYS A 92 0.25 -15.99 8.03
C LYS A 92 -0.93 -15.08 8.35
N PHE A 93 -1.65 -14.61 7.32
CA PHE A 93 -2.79 -13.72 7.48
C PHE A 93 -4.01 -14.39 8.14
N MET A 94 -4.04 -15.72 8.30
CA MET A 94 -5.11 -16.45 8.99
C MET A 94 -5.04 -16.37 10.52
N TYR A 95 -3.95 -15.86 11.07
CA TYR A 95 -3.68 -15.80 12.51
C TYR A 95 -4.13 -14.48 13.17
N TRP A 96 -4.05 -14.42 14.49
CA TRP A 96 -4.23 -13.17 15.23
C TRP A 96 -3.03 -12.25 15.04
N GLY A 97 -3.32 -11.12 14.41
CA GLY A 97 -2.35 -10.08 14.06
C GLY A 97 -1.41 -10.46 12.91
N VAL A 98 -0.91 -9.44 12.23
CA VAL A 98 0.13 -9.60 11.21
C VAL A 98 1.11 -8.44 11.30
N ARG A 99 2.37 -8.75 11.61
CA ARG A 99 3.43 -7.75 11.64
C ARG A 99 3.78 -7.39 10.20
N GLN A 100 3.45 -6.20 9.73
CA GLN A 100 3.72 -5.84 8.32
C GLN A 100 5.22 -5.79 7.95
N ALA A 101 6.12 -5.86 8.94
CA ALA A 101 7.57 -5.92 8.72
C ALA A 101 8.02 -7.27 8.12
N ASP A 102 7.41 -8.38 8.55
CA ASP A 102 7.83 -9.74 8.20
C ASP A 102 6.66 -10.72 8.00
N TYR A 103 5.43 -10.21 8.10
CA TYR A 103 4.17 -10.92 8.07
C TYR A 103 4.02 -12.02 9.12
N THR A 104 4.84 -12.03 10.18
CA THR A 104 4.68 -13.01 11.26
C THR A 104 3.42 -12.74 12.09
N PRO A 105 2.76 -13.79 12.60
CA PRO A 105 1.59 -13.62 13.44
C PRO A 105 1.97 -13.04 14.80
N VAL A 106 1.11 -12.20 15.36
CA VAL A 106 1.31 -11.70 16.73
C VAL A 106 1.12 -12.82 17.73
N GLU A 107 0.10 -13.65 17.49
CA GLU A 107 -0.18 -14.86 18.23
C GLU A 107 -0.41 -16.03 17.26
N ASP A 108 0.23 -17.15 17.53
CA ASP A 108 0.17 -18.38 16.72
C ASP A 108 -1.15 -19.16 16.97
N LYS A 109 -2.28 -18.46 16.82
CA LYS A 109 -3.63 -19.01 16.82
C LYS A 109 -4.43 -18.44 15.66
N TRP A 110 -5.15 -19.33 14.96
CA TRP A 110 -6.05 -18.91 13.89
C TRP A 110 -7.17 -18.02 14.43
N ALA A 111 -7.46 -16.96 13.67
CA ALA A 111 -8.47 -15.98 13.98
C ALA A 111 -9.68 -16.21 13.06
N THR A 112 -10.72 -16.88 13.55
CA THR A 112 -11.93 -17.16 12.75
C THR A 112 -12.52 -15.90 12.12
N ALA A 113 -12.54 -14.78 12.86
CA ALA A 113 -13.01 -13.51 12.33
C ALA A 113 -12.17 -13.03 11.13
N THR A 114 -10.84 -13.11 11.23
CA THR A 114 -9.92 -12.78 10.14
C THR A 114 -10.17 -13.66 8.92
N VAL A 115 -10.23 -14.98 9.12
CA VAL A 115 -10.48 -15.96 8.04
C VAL A 115 -11.80 -15.66 7.32
N CYS A 116 -12.89 -15.42 8.05
CA CYS A 116 -14.18 -15.11 7.44
C CYS A 116 -14.18 -13.82 6.62
N TRP A 117 -13.54 -12.75 7.13
CA TRP A 117 -13.47 -11.47 6.42
C TRP A 117 -12.53 -11.49 5.22
N LEU A 118 -11.38 -12.16 5.33
CA LEU A 118 -10.50 -12.37 4.18
C LEU A 118 -11.16 -13.28 3.14
N GLY A 119 -11.92 -14.29 3.57
CA GLY A 119 -12.76 -15.09 2.68
C GLY A 119 -13.74 -14.23 1.89
N ARG A 120 -14.38 -13.23 2.52
CA ARG A 120 -15.23 -12.27 1.81
C ARG A 120 -14.46 -11.42 0.81
N LEU A 121 -13.29 -10.91 1.17
CA LEU A 121 -12.41 -10.19 0.24
C LEU A 121 -12.11 -11.04 -1.00
N LEU A 122 -11.62 -12.27 -0.80
CA LEU A 122 -11.17 -13.13 -1.89
C LEU A 122 -12.32 -13.62 -2.77
N LEU A 123 -13.46 -14.02 -2.18
CA LEU A 123 -14.63 -14.51 -2.91
C LEU A 123 -15.31 -13.42 -3.75
N ASN A 124 -15.24 -12.15 -3.31
CA ASN A 124 -15.87 -11.04 -4.01
C ASN A 124 -14.87 -10.17 -4.79
N TYR A 125 -13.60 -10.54 -4.79
CA TYR A 125 -12.57 -9.80 -5.49
C TYR A 125 -12.81 -9.85 -7.00
N GLN A 126 -12.74 -8.69 -7.63
CA GLN A 126 -12.72 -8.56 -9.08
C GLN A 126 -11.51 -7.71 -9.45
N GLU A 127 -10.69 -8.23 -10.36
CA GLU A 127 -9.52 -7.52 -10.84
C GLU A 127 -9.93 -6.14 -11.40
N PRO A 128 -9.42 -5.03 -10.86
CA PRO A 128 -9.81 -3.72 -11.32
C PRO A 128 -9.53 -3.54 -12.82
N LEU A 129 -10.56 -3.20 -13.59
CA LEU A 129 -10.44 -2.85 -15.01
C LEU A 129 -10.59 -1.34 -15.18
N THR A 130 -9.49 -0.63 -15.05
CA THR A 130 -9.39 0.82 -15.30
C THR A 130 -8.60 1.09 -16.58
N ARG A 131 -8.71 2.30 -17.14
CA ARG A 131 -7.87 2.73 -18.27
C ARG A 131 -6.37 2.53 -17.98
N PHE A 132 -5.93 2.83 -16.76
CA PHE A 132 -4.53 2.67 -16.40
C PHE A 132 -4.12 1.20 -16.32
N THR A 133 -4.96 0.32 -15.76
CA THR A 133 -4.67 -1.13 -15.78
C THR A 133 -4.62 -1.71 -17.20
N GLN A 134 -5.38 -1.15 -18.15
CA GLN A 134 -5.28 -1.52 -19.57
C GLN A 134 -3.94 -1.08 -20.16
N VAL A 135 -3.45 0.13 -19.83
CA VAL A 135 -2.11 0.59 -20.20
C VAL A 135 -1.03 -0.33 -19.62
N LEU A 136 -1.11 -0.67 -18.34
CA LEU A 136 -0.17 -1.61 -17.71
C LEU A 136 -0.16 -2.98 -18.40
N ARG A 137 -1.31 -3.49 -18.83
CA ARG A 137 -1.37 -4.76 -19.57
C ARG A 137 -0.76 -4.66 -20.97
N ALA A 138 -0.81 -3.49 -21.59
CA ALA A 138 -0.32 -3.29 -22.95
C ALA A 138 1.20 -3.02 -23.00
N ILE A 139 1.71 -2.21 -22.07
CA ILE A 139 3.10 -1.71 -22.11
C ILE A 139 3.82 -1.73 -20.76
N GLY A 140 3.18 -2.25 -19.70
CA GLY A 140 3.79 -2.33 -18.38
C GLY A 140 4.96 -3.31 -18.35
N GLU A 141 5.94 -2.99 -17.53
CA GLU A 141 7.05 -3.89 -17.19
C GLU A 141 6.84 -4.42 -15.76
N THR A 142 7.32 -5.64 -15.51
CA THR A 142 7.38 -6.20 -14.16
C THR A 142 8.53 -5.55 -13.39
N VAL A 143 8.22 -5.06 -12.20
CA VAL A 143 9.15 -4.39 -11.29
C VAL A 143 8.96 -4.97 -9.88
N THR A 144 10.03 -5.08 -9.10
CA THR A 144 9.94 -5.61 -7.73
C THR A 144 9.96 -4.48 -6.70
N LEU A 145 8.93 -4.39 -5.88
CA LEU A 145 8.84 -3.49 -4.73
C LEU A 145 9.41 -4.16 -3.49
N TYR A 146 10.30 -3.49 -2.77
CA TYR A 146 10.80 -3.90 -1.47
C TYR A 146 10.35 -2.85 -0.45
N PRO A 147 9.32 -3.15 0.37
CA PRO A 147 8.80 -2.19 1.34
C PRO A 147 9.85 -1.80 2.37
N ALA A 148 9.93 -0.52 2.72
CA ALA A 148 10.72 -0.10 3.88
C ALA A 148 10.08 -0.66 5.16
N VAL A 149 10.92 -1.26 6.03
CA VAL A 149 10.50 -1.88 7.29
C VAL A 149 11.27 -1.36 8.51
N SER A 150 12.19 -0.42 8.33
CA SER A 150 12.82 0.34 9.42
C SER A 150 12.72 1.84 9.18
N ALA A 151 12.92 2.62 10.24
CA ALA A 151 13.05 4.07 10.18
C ALA A 151 14.49 4.48 10.51
N GLY A 152 14.96 5.58 9.90
CA GLY A 152 16.27 6.17 10.18
C GLY A 152 17.21 6.18 8.96
N HIS A 153 18.51 6.30 9.23
CA HIS A 153 19.53 6.45 8.18
C HIS A 153 19.82 5.15 7.41
N ASN A 154 19.71 4.00 8.08
CA ASN A 154 19.90 2.69 7.45
C ASN A 154 18.53 2.02 7.27
N ILE A 155 17.95 2.19 6.09
CA ILE A 155 16.66 1.62 5.73
C ILE A 155 16.85 0.12 5.45
N ALA A 156 16.19 -0.70 6.25
CA ALA A 156 16.02 -2.12 5.99
C ALA A 156 14.77 -2.31 5.12
N TYR A 157 14.87 -3.29 4.23
CA TYR A 157 13.81 -3.60 3.28
C TYR A 157 13.23 -4.98 3.56
N GLY A 158 11.90 -5.08 3.52
CA GLY A 158 11.17 -6.33 3.64
C GLY A 158 11.24 -7.18 2.37
N GLU A 159 10.40 -8.20 2.32
CA GLU A 159 10.34 -9.12 1.19
C GLU A 159 9.87 -8.43 -0.10
N GLY A 160 10.49 -8.81 -1.24
CA GLY A 160 10.16 -8.27 -2.55
C GLY A 160 8.78 -8.70 -3.04
N LEU A 161 8.01 -7.77 -3.60
CA LEU A 161 6.70 -8.00 -4.21
C LEU A 161 6.68 -7.44 -5.64
N ASP A 162 6.47 -8.32 -6.62
CA ASP A 162 6.39 -7.88 -8.01
C ASP A 162 5.10 -7.08 -8.28
N PHE A 163 5.17 -6.11 -9.17
CA PHE A 163 4.02 -5.36 -9.67
C PHE A 163 4.29 -4.85 -11.10
N GLN A 164 3.23 -4.38 -11.76
CA GLN A 164 3.33 -3.80 -13.10
C GLN A 164 3.47 -2.28 -13.01
N ALA A 165 4.41 -1.73 -13.77
CA ALA A 165 4.61 -0.28 -13.86
C ALA A 165 5.08 0.15 -15.25
N VAL A 166 4.84 1.41 -15.60
CA VAL A 166 5.52 2.08 -16.72
C VAL A 166 6.65 2.92 -16.15
N ILE A 167 7.87 2.72 -16.63
CA ILE A 167 9.06 3.41 -16.15
C ILE A 167 9.57 4.37 -17.23
N ASN A 168 9.70 5.65 -16.87
CA ASN A 168 10.28 6.67 -17.73
C ASN A 168 11.50 7.29 -17.04
N PRO A 169 12.48 7.85 -17.78
CA PRO A 169 13.43 8.79 -17.21
C PRO A 169 12.70 9.94 -16.53
N ALA A 170 13.20 10.40 -15.38
CA ALA A 170 12.62 11.57 -14.72
C ALA A 170 12.93 12.86 -15.50
N HIS A 171 12.03 13.82 -15.45
CA HIS A 171 12.28 15.15 -16.01
C HIS A 171 13.02 16.04 -15.02
N VAL A 172 13.80 16.99 -15.53
CA VAL A 172 14.58 17.95 -14.70
C VAL A 172 13.68 18.71 -13.73
N ASP A 173 12.47 19.08 -14.16
CA ASP A 173 11.52 19.86 -13.36
C ASP A 173 10.86 19.05 -12.24
N GLU A 174 11.11 17.73 -12.18
CA GLU A 174 10.49 16.79 -11.23
C GLU A 174 11.45 16.33 -10.14
N VAL A 175 12.73 16.72 -10.24
CA VAL A 175 13.81 16.16 -9.43
C VAL A 175 14.68 17.27 -8.85
N LEU A 176 14.94 17.19 -7.54
CA LEU A 176 16.04 17.91 -6.94
C LEU A 176 17.31 17.05 -7.06
N LEU A 177 18.26 17.49 -7.89
CA LEU A 177 19.52 16.77 -8.08
C LEU A 177 20.37 16.87 -6.82
N GLU A 178 20.73 15.71 -6.26
CA GLU A 178 21.59 15.60 -5.10
C GLU A 178 23.07 15.49 -5.50
N PRO A 179 24.02 15.94 -4.66
CA PRO A 179 25.44 15.77 -4.93
C PRO A 179 25.80 14.30 -5.19
N GLY A 180 26.51 14.04 -6.29
CA GLY A 180 26.91 12.68 -6.70
C GLY A 180 25.91 11.97 -7.61
N TYR A 181 24.74 12.56 -7.87
CA TYR A 181 23.75 12.01 -8.79
C TYR A 181 23.63 12.84 -10.08
N VAL A 182 23.34 12.15 -11.19
CA VAL A 182 22.97 12.78 -12.45
C VAL A 182 21.51 12.49 -12.79
N LEU A 183 20.92 13.25 -13.72
CA LEU A 183 19.51 13.07 -14.10
C LEU A 183 19.16 11.63 -14.49
N ASN A 184 20.10 10.92 -15.14
CA ASN A 184 19.92 9.52 -15.55
C ASN A 184 19.82 8.53 -14.38
N ASP A 185 20.15 8.95 -13.16
CA ASP A 185 19.94 8.16 -11.95
C ASP A 185 18.50 8.28 -11.42
N TYR A 186 17.67 9.10 -12.04
CA TYR A 186 16.29 9.30 -11.61
C TYR A 186 15.29 8.75 -12.64
N VAL A 187 14.27 8.07 -12.12
CA VAL A 187 13.18 7.49 -12.91
C VAL A 187 11.83 7.88 -12.33
N ALA A 188 10.86 8.06 -13.22
CA ALA A 188 9.45 8.18 -12.88
C ALA A 188 8.79 6.80 -13.05
N VAL A 189 8.20 6.30 -11.96
CA VAL A 189 7.49 5.02 -11.87
C VAL A 189 5.99 5.30 -11.84
N TYR A 190 5.28 4.92 -12.90
CA TYR A 190 3.81 5.01 -12.96
C TYR A 190 3.23 3.64 -12.66
N SER A 191 2.42 3.53 -11.61
CA SER A 191 1.96 2.24 -11.11
C SER A 191 0.55 2.28 -10.53
N PHE A 192 -0.13 1.14 -10.57
CA PHE A 192 -1.41 0.95 -9.89
C PHE A 192 -1.19 0.56 -8.42
N THR A 193 0.01 0.11 -8.08
CA THR A 193 0.40 -0.24 -6.72
C THR A 193 0.77 1.03 -5.93
N PRO A 194 0.21 1.25 -4.73
CA PRO A 194 0.60 2.35 -3.87
C PRO A 194 2.00 2.11 -3.28
N VAL A 195 3.04 2.56 -3.98
CA VAL A 195 4.40 2.62 -3.44
C VAL A 195 4.53 3.76 -2.44
N ARG A 196 5.35 3.61 -1.40
CA ARG A 196 5.55 4.63 -0.38
C ARG A 196 6.93 5.26 -0.52
N ARG A 197 7.07 6.47 0.00
CA ARG A 197 8.38 7.08 0.21
C ARG A 197 9.29 6.12 1.00
N HIS A 198 10.57 6.09 0.62
CA HIS A 198 11.60 5.20 1.15
C HIS A 198 11.46 3.72 0.79
N ASP A 199 10.36 3.27 0.19
CA ASP A 199 10.35 1.92 -0.39
C ASP A 199 11.42 1.84 -1.50
N LYS A 200 11.96 0.64 -1.71
CA LYS A 200 12.92 0.37 -2.77
C LYS A 200 12.24 -0.31 -3.94
N VAL A 201 12.57 0.11 -5.14
CA VAL A 201 12.06 -0.43 -6.39
C VAL A 201 13.25 -0.99 -7.17
N ARG A 202 13.17 -2.27 -7.55
CA ARG A 202 14.17 -2.91 -8.41
C ARG A 202 13.65 -3.01 -9.83
N TRP A 203 14.34 -2.36 -10.75
CA TRP A 203 14.02 -2.37 -12.18
C TRP A 203 15.27 -2.70 -12.99
N ARG A 204 15.19 -3.73 -13.85
CA ARG A 204 16.29 -4.20 -14.71
C ARG A 204 17.61 -4.44 -13.95
N GLY A 205 17.50 -5.00 -12.74
CA GLY A 205 18.64 -5.31 -11.87
C GLY A 205 19.22 -4.12 -11.11
N LEU A 206 18.69 -2.92 -11.30
CA LEU A 206 19.10 -1.71 -10.59
C LEU A 206 18.10 -1.39 -9.47
N ASP A 207 18.63 -0.99 -8.32
CA ASP A 207 17.84 -0.59 -7.16
C ASP A 207 17.64 0.93 -7.15
N TYR A 208 16.43 1.36 -6.82
CA TYR A 208 16.04 2.76 -6.71
C TYR A 208 15.27 2.98 -5.41
N GLU A 209 15.51 4.09 -4.73
CA GLU A 209 14.72 4.56 -3.58
C GLU A 209 13.60 5.49 -4.06
N VAL A 210 12.38 5.29 -3.57
CA VAL A 210 11.25 6.17 -3.81
C VAL A 210 11.41 7.45 -2.98
N LEU A 211 11.61 8.59 -3.65
CA LEU A 211 11.75 9.89 -3.00
C LEU A 211 10.40 10.53 -2.67
N MET A 212 9.46 10.41 -3.60
CA MET A 212 8.11 10.93 -3.46
C MET A 212 7.11 10.09 -4.24
N THR A 213 5.86 10.14 -3.81
CA THR A 213 4.74 9.49 -4.49
C THR A 213 3.57 10.46 -4.53
N GLN A 214 2.98 10.59 -5.71
CA GLN A 214 1.81 11.43 -5.96
C GLN A 214 0.67 10.56 -6.52
N PRO A 215 -0.50 10.52 -5.86
CA PRO A 215 -1.68 9.92 -6.44
C PRO A 215 -2.23 10.80 -7.57
N PHE A 216 -2.62 10.18 -8.67
CA PHE A 216 -3.42 10.82 -9.71
C PHE A 216 -4.88 10.42 -9.52
N SER A 217 -5.74 11.42 -9.29
CA SER A 217 -7.17 11.20 -9.07
C SER A 217 -7.98 11.49 -10.32
N TRP A 218 -8.98 10.66 -10.60
CA TRP A 218 -9.95 10.85 -11.66
C TRP A 218 -11.36 10.63 -11.10
N LYS A 219 -12.26 11.61 -11.29
CA LYS A 219 -13.63 11.58 -10.75
C LYS A 219 -13.70 11.31 -9.23
N GLY A 220 -12.73 11.81 -8.47
CA GLY A 220 -12.69 11.66 -7.01
C GLY A 220 -12.12 10.33 -6.50
N GLU A 221 -11.68 9.43 -7.40
CA GLU A 221 -11.01 8.18 -7.03
C GLU A 221 -9.55 8.20 -7.47
N THR A 222 -8.67 7.53 -6.71
CA THR A 222 -7.28 7.33 -7.13
C THR A 222 -7.23 6.38 -8.32
N ALA A 223 -6.73 6.87 -9.46
CA ALA A 223 -6.60 6.07 -10.68
C ALA A 223 -5.26 5.33 -10.76
N TYR A 224 -4.16 5.98 -10.39
CA TYR A 224 -2.81 5.42 -10.34
C TYR A 224 -1.89 6.33 -9.51
N PHE A 225 -0.64 5.91 -9.32
CA PHE A 225 0.41 6.66 -8.63
C PHE A 225 1.57 6.95 -9.57
N LYS A 226 2.14 8.15 -9.44
CA LYS A 226 3.45 8.49 -9.97
C LYS A 226 4.43 8.56 -8.80
N ALA A 227 5.51 7.81 -8.86
CA ALA A 227 6.62 7.94 -7.94
C ALA A 227 7.87 8.44 -8.66
N VAL A 228 8.62 9.31 -8.01
CA VAL A 228 9.95 9.72 -8.48
C VAL A 228 10.96 8.96 -7.63
N CYS A 229 11.84 8.22 -8.29
CA CYS A 229 12.82 7.38 -7.64
C CYS A 229 14.23 7.79 -8.03
N ARG A 230 15.18 7.66 -7.10
CA ARG A 230 16.61 7.89 -7.29
C ARG A 230 17.34 6.57 -7.19
N ARG A 231 18.32 6.32 -8.05
CA ARG A 231 19.14 5.11 -8.01
C ARG A 231 19.83 4.99 -6.65
N LEU A 232 19.95 3.78 -6.15
CA LEU A 232 20.82 3.46 -5.01
C LEU A 232 22.19 3.12 -5.58
N LEU A 233 23.14 4.04 -5.40
CA LEU A 233 24.54 3.82 -5.72
C LEU A 233 25.16 3.08 -4.53
N GLY A 234 25.59 1.85 -4.77
CA GLY A 234 26.34 1.04 -3.80
C GLY A 234 27.80 1.48 -3.71
#